data_AF-A0A2R6AL71-F1
#
_entry.id   AF-A0A2R6AL71-F1
#
_cell.length_a   1.000
_cell.length_b   1.000
_cell.length_c   1.000
_cell.angle_alpha   90.00
_cell.angle_beta   90.00
_cell.angle_gamma   90.00
#
_symmetry.space_group_name_H-M   'P 1'
#
loop_
_entity.id
_entity.type
_entity.pdbx_description
1 polymer ?
#
loop_
_entity_poly.entity_id
_entity_poly.type
_entity_poly.pdbx_seq_one_letter_code
_entity_poly.pdbx_strand_id
1 'polypeptide(L)'
;MSETIRVSKQVKKELLKIMGELQIERGEKVDFNDVIDFLLSFYKRKNPELLRVLVGLVPNVSVKHLEEERRREVEREKEEYGV
;
A
#
# COMPACT_ATOMS: atom_id res chain seq x y z
N MET A 1 -10.42 -18.88 -9.28
CA MET A 1 -11.79 -18.34 -9.27
C MET A 1 -11.73 -16.84 -9.49
N SER A 2 -12.70 -16.25 -10.19
CA SER A 2 -12.79 -14.80 -10.37
C SER A 2 -13.86 -14.24 -9.43
N GLU A 3 -13.50 -13.21 -8.67
CA GLU A 3 -14.41 -12.44 -7.82
C GLU A 3 -14.65 -11.06 -8.43
N THR A 4 -15.79 -10.43 -8.13
CA THR A 4 -16.12 -9.09 -8.66
C THR A 4 -15.91 -8.02 -7.59
N ILE A 5 -15.04 -7.05 -7.85
CA ILE A 5 -14.86 -5.87 -6.99
C ILE A 5 -15.52 -4.66 -7.66
N ARG A 6 -16.49 -4.06 -6.98
CA ARG A 6 -17.14 -2.83 -7.47
C ARG A 6 -16.36 -1.60 -6.97
N VAL A 7 -15.93 -0.76 -7.91
CA VAL A 7 -15.23 0.50 -7.63
C VAL A 7 -15.91 1.68 -8.31
N SER A 8 -15.63 2.90 -7.84
CA SER A 8 -16.10 4.11 -8.51
C SER A 8 -15.42 4.30 -9.88
N LYS A 9 -16.03 5.11 -10.75
CA LYS A 9 -15.43 5.45 -12.05
C LYS A 9 -14.06 6.12 -11.91
N GLN A 10 -13.90 6.95 -10.87
CA GLN A 10 -12.65 7.65 -10.59
C GLN A 10 -11.55 6.66 -10.16
N VAL A 11 -11.85 5.74 -9.24
CA VAL A 11 -10.89 4.71 -8.83
C VAL A 11 -10.47 3.85 -10.02
N LYS A 12 -11.41 3.42 -10.86
CA LYS A 12 -11.08 2.67 -12.08
C LYS A 12 -10.13 3.44 -13.01
N LYS A 13 -10.30 4.77 -13.12
CA LYS A 13 -9.42 5.62 -13.93
C LYS A 13 -8.00 5.70 -13.36
N GLU A 14 -7.85 5.81 -12.05
CA GLU A 14 -6.52 5.81 -11.41
C GLU A 14 -5.84 4.44 -11.54
N LEU A 15 -6.57 3.34 -11.33
CA LEU A 15 -6.04 1.98 -11.54
C LEU A 15 -5.54 1.77 -12.97
N LEU A 16 -6.23 2.33 -13.98
CA LEU A 16 -5.79 2.27 -15.38
C LEU A 16 -4.49 3.06 -15.63
N LYS A 17 -4.27 4.19 -14.94
CA LYS A 17 -3.00 4.92 -15.07
C LYS A 17 -1.84 4.10 -14.49
N ILE A 18 -2.04 3.57 -13.28
CA ILE A 18 -1.05 2.71 -12.61
C ILE A 18 -0.73 1.49 -13.49
N MET A 19 -1.74 0.88 -14.10
CA MET A 19 -1.56 -0.23 -15.05
C MET A 19 -0.65 0.16 -16.22
N GLY A 20 -0.86 1.34 -16.81
CA GLY A 20 -0.04 1.84 -17.92
C GLY A 20 1.41 2.07 -17.51
N GLU A 21 1.64 2.70 -16.36
CA GLU A 21 2.99 2.90 -15.81
C GLU A 21 3.69 1.57 -15.55
N LEU A 22 3.00 0.62 -14.91
CA LEU A 22 3.54 -0.70 -14.57
C LEU A 22 3.86 -1.52 -15.82
N GLN A 23 3.02 -1.41 -16.86
CA GLN A 23 3.25 -2.06 -18.16
C GLN A 23 4.48 -1.48 -18.88
N ILE A 24 4.70 -0.16 -18.82
CA ILE A 24 5.91 0.48 -19.36
C ILE A 24 7.15 -0.01 -18.61
N GLU A 25 7.10 -0.02 -17.27
CA GLU A 25 8.23 -0.42 -16.42
C GLU A 25 8.64 -1.88 -16.63
N ARG A 26 7.67 -2.79 -16.70
CA ARG A 26 7.94 -4.24 -16.82
C ARG A 26 8.17 -4.70 -18.27
N GLY A 27 7.72 -3.92 -19.26
CA GLY A 27 7.79 -4.30 -20.66
C GLY A 27 6.87 -5.48 -21.03
N GLU A 28 5.87 -5.78 -20.20
CA GLU A 28 4.92 -6.88 -20.40
C GLU A 28 3.48 -6.41 -20.18
N LYS A 29 2.51 -7.19 -20.66
CA LYS A 29 1.10 -6.87 -20.47
C LYS A 29 0.71 -7.00 -19.00
N VAL A 30 0.09 -5.97 -18.46
CA VAL A 30 -0.37 -5.90 -17.06
C VAL A 30 -1.89 -5.88 -17.03
N ASP A 31 -2.50 -6.60 -16.08
CA ASP A 31 -3.94 -6.57 -15.83
C ASP A 31 -4.31 -5.94 -14.46
N PHE A 32 -5.60 -5.91 -14.13
CA PHE A 32 -6.05 -5.33 -12.86
C PHE A 32 -5.62 -6.13 -11.63
N ASN A 33 -5.44 -7.44 -11.73
CA ASN A 33 -4.94 -8.24 -10.62
C ASN A 33 -3.47 -7.90 -10.35
N ASP A 34 -2.67 -7.74 -11.39
CA ASP A 34 -1.26 -7.33 -11.25
C ASP A 34 -1.15 -5.97 -10.53
N VAL A 35 -2.01 -5.02 -10.91
CA VAL A 35 -2.09 -3.70 -10.26
C VAL A 35 -2.53 -3.83 -8.80
N ILE A 36 -3.55 -4.64 -8.51
CA ILE A 36 -4.02 -4.86 -7.13
C ILE A 36 -2.93 -5.52 -6.30
N ASP A 37 -2.22 -6.52 -6.82
CA ASP A 37 -1.12 -7.19 -6.12
C ASP A 37 0.06 -6.24 -5.87
N PHE A 38 0.38 -5.38 -6.85
CA PHE A 38 1.35 -4.31 -6.67
C PHE A 38 0.96 -3.39 -5.51
N LEU A 39 -0.29 -2.91 -5.48
CA LEU A 39 -0.80 -2.06 -4.39
C LEU A 39 -0.80 -2.79 -3.03
N LEU A 40 -1.24 -4.04 -3.00
CA LEU A 40 -1.20 -4.89 -1.81
C LEU A 40 0.22 -5.15 -1.34
N SER A 41 1.22 -5.14 -2.22
CA SER A 41 2.62 -5.28 -1.83
C SER A 41 3.07 -4.14 -0.93
N PHE A 42 2.61 -2.90 -1.16
CA PHE A 42 2.89 -1.76 -0.27
C PHE A 42 2.18 -1.92 1.07
N TYR A 43 0.91 -2.35 1.04
CA TYR A 43 0.16 -2.65 2.26
C TYR A 43 0.83 -3.74 3.10
N LYS A 44 1.26 -4.85 2.47
CA LYS A 44 1.95 -5.97 3.13
C LYS A 44 3.37 -5.61 3.58
N ARG A 45 4.07 -4.73 2.85
CA ARG A 45 5.40 -4.20 3.22
C ARG A 45 5.37 -3.26 4.41
N LYS A 46 4.20 -2.70 4.79
CA LYS A 46 4.01 -2.11 6.12
C LYS A 46 3.96 -3.22 7.20
N ASN A 47 4.93 -4.15 7.20
CA ASN A 47 5.13 -5.12 8.27
C ASN A 47 5.88 -4.40 9.39
N PRO A 48 5.22 -4.13 10.54
CA PRO A 48 5.85 -3.43 11.65
C PRO A 48 7.11 -4.15 12.12
N GLU A 49 7.17 -5.48 12.02
CA GLU A 49 8.32 -6.26 12.44
C GLU A 49 9.54 -6.05 11.53
N LEU A 50 9.35 -5.92 10.22
CA LEU A 50 10.44 -5.56 9.31
C LEU A 50 10.93 -4.13 9.55
N LEU A 51 10.00 -3.21 9.85
CA LEU A 51 10.34 -1.84 10.24
C LEU A 51 11.14 -1.82 11.55
N ARG A 52 10.72 -2.57 12.58
CA ARG A 52 11.44 -2.71 13.87
C ARG A 52 12.87 -3.20 13.68
N VAL A 53 13.05 -4.23 12.85
CA VAL A 53 14.37 -4.79 12.53
C VAL A 53 15.24 -3.74 11.83
N LEU A 54 14.70 -3.01 10.85
CA LEU A 54 15.43 -1.95 10.14
C LEU A 54 15.82 -0.80 11.08
N VAL A 55 14.92 -0.41 11.97
CA VAL A 55 15.11 0.67 12.94
C VAL A 55 16.17 0.33 13.97
N GLY A 56 16.26 -0.94 14.40
CA GLY A 56 17.34 -1.42 15.26
C GLY A 56 18.75 -1.28 14.64
N LEU A 57 18.85 -1.13 13.30
CA LEU A 57 20.10 -0.91 12.58
C LEU A 57 20.47 0.58 12.45
N VAL A 58 19.54 1.50 12.72
CA VAL A 58 19.78 2.95 12.63
C VAL A 58 19.97 3.51 14.05
N PRO A 59 21.17 4.02 14.39
CA PRO A 59 21.40 4.60 15.72
C PRO A 59 20.42 5.75 15.98
N ASN A 60 19.91 5.84 17.21
CA ASN A 60 19.03 6.91 17.72
C ASN A 60 17.59 6.96 17.17
N VAL A 61 17.10 5.94 16.48
CA VAL A 61 15.67 5.84 16.13
C VAL A 61 14.96 4.93 17.13
N SER A 62 13.97 5.48 17.85
CA SER A 62 13.19 4.73 18.84
C SER A 62 11.97 4.08 18.20
N VAL A 63 11.86 2.75 18.34
CA VAL A 63 10.71 1.95 17.88
C VAL A 63 9.37 2.49 18.40
N LYS A 64 9.33 3.00 19.64
CA LYS A 64 8.10 3.54 20.25
C LYS A 64 7.55 4.74 19.47
N HIS A 65 8.42 5.62 18.99
CA HIS A 65 7.99 6.81 18.27
C HIS A 65 7.32 6.46 16.94
N LEU A 66 7.81 5.41 16.27
CA LEU A 66 7.25 4.92 15.01
C LEU A 66 5.92 4.18 15.20
N GLU A 67 5.76 3.43 16.30
CA GLU A 67 4.47 2.83 16.65
C GLU A 67 3.39 3.89 16.92
N GLU A 68 3.76 4.97 17.60
CA GLU A 68 2.87 6.11 17.88
C GLU A 68 2.47 6.84 16.59
N GLU A 69 3.43 7.11 15.70
CA GLU A 69 3.17 7.66 14.36
C GLU A 69 2.22 6.78 13.55
N ARG A 70 2.44 5.45 13.55
CA ARG A 70 1.57 4.51 12.84
C ARG A 70 0.17 4.48 13.43
N ARG A 71 0.03 4.53 14.76
CA ARG A 71 -1.28 4.58 15.43
C ARG A 71 -2.07 5.82 15.01
N ARG A 72 -1.41 6.98 14.98
CA ARG A 72 -2.01 8.25 14.53
C ARG A 72 -2.39 8.20 13.05
N GLU A 73 -1.60 7.55 12.21
CA GLU A 73 -1.91 7.36 10.80
C GLU A 73 -3.19 6.52 10.62
N VAL A 74 -3.31 5.42 11.37
CA VAL A 74 -4.52 4.57 11.37
C VAL A 74 -5.74 5.32 11.89
N GLU A 75 -5.60 6.12 12.95
CA GLU A 75 -6.71 6.94 13.48
C GLU A 75 -7.21 7.96 12.45
N ARG A 76 -6.29 8.64 11.75
CA ARG A 76 -6.65 9.55 10.64
C ARG A 76 -7.34 8.81 9.49
N GLU A 77 -6.83 7.63 9.11
CA GLU A 77 -7.45 6.80 8.06
C GLU A 77 -8.89 6.40 8.44
N LYS A 78 -9.14 6.10 9.72
CA LYS A 78 -10.50 5.78 10.20
C LYS A 78 -11.43 6.99 10.19
N GLU A 79 -10.93 8.18 10.53
CA GLU A 79 -11.71 9.42 10.48
C GLU A 79 -12.03 9.84 9.03
N GLU A 80 -11.09 9.64 8.10
CA GLU A 80 -11.22 10.05 6.70
C GLU A 80 -12.06 9.06 5.87
N TYR A 81 -11.96 7.76 6.14
CA TYR A 81 -12.59 6.71 5.34
C TYR A 81 -13.70 5.92 6.07
N GLY A 82 -13.96 6.20 7.35
CA GLY A 82 -15.10 5.65 8.10
C GLY A 82 -15.10 4.13 8.26
N VAL A 83 -13.92 3.53 8.49
CA VAL A 83 -13.75 2.07 8.73
C VAL A 83 -13.57 1.76 10.21
#